data_AF-A0A1U8BDD1-F1
#
_entry.id   AF-A0A1U8BDD1-F1
#
_cell.length_a   1.000
_cell.length_b   1.000
_cell.length_c   1.000
_cell.angle_alpha   90.00
_cell.angle_beta   90.00
_cell.angle_gamma   90.00
#
_symmetry.space_group_name_H-M   'P 1'
#
loop_
_entity.id
_entity.type
_entity.pdbx_description
1 polymer ?
#
loop_
_entity_poly.entity_id
_entity_poly.type
_entity_poly.pdbx_seq_one_letter_code
_entity_poly.pdbx_strand_id
1 'polypeptide(L)'
;MEANRPFSTKRSSRTSIQSLDSDILCLIFAFLDWFDLARCSAVCTSWYNVIHKCNLWKKQYYKQQRGSACLPDISDFSETSWKMYYEGLAMEQHRLSLRDGSVCIDQWKGHSVGVHQCRMKMGLILTGGRDKVMRIWSSKSYKCLEEYSVPDVGHLVDFGFDENKIVGLVGTRVCIWRRHGERSIFPAREGTFSRGLCMRYIDPEAVVGCEDGTVRIFDMYSRQCSHIIRMRSGPVTCLALTDNQMILSGSSLGSITMAGLSSDQRVASLKSTDCTGIKSLCFNPRSHLVFAGSTSGCSHCWDLRTMKPLWQTRVGPNVVYSMQHLQSDKTALVVGGIDGVLRILNQDTGQLLSSYVMNEETGKSGSAEKRYGIIEKKRVRKLSEDIQIDSIPKLSRPPITCLAVGMKKVVTTHNGKLIRMWKFNK
;
A
#
# COMPACT_ATOMS: atom_id res chain seq x y z
N MET A 1 -41.33 50.22 -39.23
CA MET A 1 -41.60 49.01 -38.46
C MET A 1 -40.72 47.90 -39.02
N GLU A 2 -39.49 47.78 -38.53
CA GLU A 2 -38.66 46.60 -38.82
C GLU A 2 -38.03 46.15 -37.51
N ALA A 3 -38.38 44.93 -37.12
CA ALA A 3 -38.05 44.35 -35.83
C ALA A 3 -36.64 43.73 -35.87
N ASN A 4 -35.77 44.22 -34.99
CA ASN A 4 -34.52 43.57 -34.63
C ASN A 4 -34.80 42.20 -33.97
N ARG A 5 -34.41 41.10 -34.62
CA ARG A 5 -34.26 39.78 -33.97
C ARG A 5 -32.77 39.53 -33.66
N PRO A 6 -32.42 39.04 -32.47
CA PRO A 6 -31.03 38.85 -32.07
C PRO A 6 -30.45 37.57 -32.69
N PHE A 7 -29.19 37.64 -33.13
CA PHE A 7 -28.38 36.48 -33.49
C PHE A 7 -28.12 35.64 -32.24
N SER A 8 -28.75 34.45 -32.16
CA SER A 8 -28.33 33.43 -31.19
C SER A 8 -27.16 32.63 -31.76
N THR A 9 -25.96 32.85 -31.21
CA THR A 9 -24.82 31.97 -31.45
C THR A 9 -25.12 30.62 -30.80
N LYS A 10 -25.54 29.62 -31.59
CA LYS A 10 -25.60 28.22 -31.15
C LYS A 10 -24.20 27.80 -30.70
N ARG A 11 -23.98 27.74 -29.38
CA ARG A 11 -22.86 26.99 -28.81
C ARG A 11 -23.00 25.55 -29.30
N SER A 12 -22.03 25.08 -30.09
CA SER A 12 -21.85 23.65 -30.36
C SER A 12 -21.81 22.91 -29.04
N SER A 13 -22.87 22.14 -28.74
CA SER A 13 -22.82 21.16 -27.67
C SER A 13 -21.79 20.11 -28.07
N ARG A 14 -20.76 19.93 -27.25
CA ARG A 14 -19.84 18.80 -27.41
C ARG A 14 -20.69 17.54 -27.41
N THR A 15 -20.66 16.77 -28.51
CA THR A 15 -21.27 15.45 -28.56
C THR A 15 -20.59 14.62 -27.47
N SER A 16 -21.31 14.34 -26.38
CA SER A 16 -20.81 13.43 -25.38
C SER A 16 -20.76 12.05 -26.02
N ILE A 17 -19.73 11.28 -25.71
CA ILE A 17 -19.56 9.90 -26.17
C ILE A 17 -20.73 8.96 -25.79
N GLN A 18 -21.67 9.46 -24.97
CA GLN A 18 -22.93 8.82 -24.60
C GLN A 18 -23.98 8.87 -25.71
N SER A 19 -23.80 9.71 -26.74
CA SER A 19 -24.68 9.78 -27.91
C SER A 19 -24.29 8.82 -29.03
N LEU A 20 -23.25 8.00 -28.84
CA LEU A 20 -22.84 6.98 -29.81
C LEU A 20 -23.72 5.75 -29.67
N ASP A 21 -23.99 5.11 -30.82
CA ASP A 21 -24.74 3.86 -30.86
C ASP A 21 -24.01 2.73 -30.11
N SER A 22 -24.77 1.80 -29.55
CA SER A 22 -24.25 0.69 -28.73
C SER A 22 -23.27 -0.18 -29.51
N ASP A 23 -23.48 -0.33 -30.83
CA ASP A 23 -22.61 -1.11 -31.72
C ASP A 23 -21.25 -0.44 -31.94
N ILE A 24 -21.24 0.89 -32.08
CA ILE A 24 -20.00 1.68 -32.21
C ILE A 24 -19.22 1.63 -30.89
N LEU A 25 -19.93 1.72 -29.75
CA LEU A 25 -19.31 1.55 -28.43
C LEU A 25 -18.73 0.14 -28.26
N CYS A 26 -19.41 -0.93 -28.69
CA CYS A 26 -18.86 -2.28 -28.64
C CYS A 26 -17.59 -2.43 -29.50
N LEU A 27 -17.54 -1.78 -30.68
CA LEU A 27 -16.34 -1.76 -31.53
C LEU A 27 -15.18 -1.04 -30.86
N ILE A 28 -15.41 0.15 -30.30
CA ILE A 28 -14.37 0.93 -29.59
C ILE A 28 -13.85 0.12 -28.39
N PHE A 29 -14.75 -0.43 -27.58
CA PHE A 29 -14.41 -1.21 -26.40
C PHE A 29 -13.67 -2.51 -26.74
N ALA A 30 -13.88 -3.10 -27.92
CA ALA A 30 -13.14 -4.28 -28.36
C ALA A 30 -11.64 -4.05 -28.62
N PHE A 31 -11.19 -2.79 -28.73
CA PHE A 31 -9.79 -2.38 -28.85
C PHE A 31 -9.14 -2.05 -27.51
N LEU A 32 -9.91 -1.92 -26.43
CA LEU A 32 -9.39 -1.55 -25.12
C LEU A 32 -8.80 -2.76 -24.38
N ASP A 33 -7.83 -2.47 -23.52
CA ASP A 33 -7.34 -3.44 -22.54
C ASP A 33 -8.42 -3.73 -21.48
N TRP A 34 -8.39 -4.89 -20.83
CA TRP A 34 -9.41 -5.26 -19.84
C TRP A 34 -9.43 -4.29 -18.63
N PHE A 35 -8.30 -3.69 -18.28
CA PHE A 35 -8.24 -2.63 -17.26
C PHE A 35 -9.01 -1.37 -17.68
N ASP A 36 -8.96 -1.02 -18.96
CA ASP A 36 -9.66 0.15 -19.47
C ASP A 36 -11.14 -0.16 -19.71
N LEU A 37 -11.48 -1.38 -20.14
CA LEU A 37 -12.85 -1.88 -20.13
C LEU A 37 -13.48 -1.81 -18.73
N ALA A 38 -12.75 -2.19 -17.69
CA ALA A 38 -13.24 -2.15 -16.31
C ALA A 38 -13.44 -0.73 -15.80
N ARG A 39 -12.62 0.22 -16.29
CA ARG A 39 -12.83 1.64 -16.01
C ARG A 39 -14.05 2.16 -16.75
N CYS A 40 -14.20 1.80 -18.02
CA CYS A 40 -15.36 2.17 -18.83
C CYS A 40 -16.66 1.65 -18.23
N SER A 41 -16.71 0.42 -17.72
CA SER A 41 -17.91 -0.11 -17.07
C SER A 41 -18.31 0.67 -15.81
N ALA A 42 -17.35 1.33 -15.14
CA ALA A 42 -17.60 2.17 -13.97
C ALA A 42 -17.99 3.63 -14.31
N VAL A 43 -17.98 4.04 -15.58
CA VAL A 43 -18.30 5.42 -15.97
C VAL A 43 -19.80 5.68 -15.94
N CYS A 44 -20.61 4.78 -16.51
CA CYS A 44 -22.07 4.90 -16.51
C CYS A 44 -22.76 3.55 -16.76
N THR A 45 -24.05 3.49 -16.43
CA THR A 45 -24.90 2.29 -16.58
C THR A 45 -25.05 1.84 -18.04
N SER A 46 -25.08 2.77 -18.99
CA SER A 46 -25.13 2.46 -20.43
C SER A 46 -23.87 1.69 -20.87
N TRP A 47 -22.68 2.20 -20.54
CA TRP A 47 -21.41 1.55 -20.89
C TRP A 47 -21.27 0.19 -20.21
N TYR A 48 -21.68 0.09 -18.94
CA TYR A 48 -21.77 -1.19 -18.24
C TYR A 48 -22.62 -2.21 -19.04
N ASN A 49 -23.83 -1.82 -19.43
CA ASN A 49 -24.75 -2.71 -20.16
C ASN A 49 -24.17 -3.13 -21.52
N VAL A 50 -23.55 -2.23 -22.26
CA VAL A 50 -22.92 -2.51 -23.56
C VAL A 50 -21.79 -3.54 -23.41
N ILE A 51 -20.90 -3.33 -22.43
CA ILE A 51 -19.76 -4.22 -22.19
C ILE A 51 -20.22 -5.62 -21.77
N HIS A 52 -21.23 -5.70 -20.88
CA HIS A 52 -21.77 -6.96 -20.38
C HIS A 52 -22.61 -7.70 -21.44
N LYS A 53 -23.50 -7.01 -22.17
CA LYS A 53 -24.33 -7.63 -23.22
C LYS A 53 -23.53 -8.16 -24.40
N CYS A 54 -22.50 -7.42 -24.84
CA CYS A 54 -21.67 -7.83 -25.98
C CYS A 54 -20.67 -8.95 -25.63
N ASN A 55 -20.64 -9.46 -24.37
CA ASN A 55 -19.66 -10.44 -23.89
C ASN A 55 -18.22 -10.07 -24.29
N LEU A 56 -17.89 -8.77 -24.33
CA LEU A 56 -16.59 -8.27 -24.80
C LEU A 56 -15.45 -8.83 -23.94
N TRP A 57 -15.74 -9.01 -22.66
CA TRP A 57 -14.99 -9.77 -21.68
C TRP A 57 -14.55 -11.15 -22.16
N LYS A 58 -15.47 -11.96 -22.70
CA LYS A 58 -15.21 -13.31 -23.22
C LYS A 58 -14.39 -13.26 -24.52
N LYS A 59 -14.65 -12.28 -25.39
CA LYS A 59 -13.88 -12.09 -26.63
C LYS A 59 -12.43 -11.72 -26.35
N GLN A 60 -12.18 -10.86 -25.36
CA GLN A 60 -10.83 -10.46 -24.98
C GLN A 60 -10.06 -11.62 -24.31
N TYR A 61 -10.75 -12.44 -23.50
CA TYR A 61 -10.21 -13.67 -22.95
C TYR A 61 -9.70 -14.63 -24.04
N TYR A 62 -10.51 -14.92 -25.06
CA TYR A 62 -10.08 -15.81 -26.16
C TYR A 62 -8.92 -15.24 -26.99
N LYS A 63 -8.85 -13.91 -27.17
CA LYS A 63 -7.69 -13.28 -27.84
C LYS A 63 -6.39 -13.53 -27.08
N GLN A 64 -6.44 -13.53 -25.75
CA GLN A 64 -5.27 -13.67 -24.89
C GLN A 64 -4.83 -15.12 -24.69
N GLN A 65 -5.78 -16.07 -24.75
CA GLN A 65 -5.54 -17.50 -24.60
C GLN A 65 -5.10 -18.24 -25.87
N ARG A 66 -4.96 -17.57 -27.02
CA ARG A 66 -4.35 -18.18 -28.22
C ARG A 66 -2.91 -18.71 -28.02
N GLY A 67 -2.34 -18.61 -26.82
CA GLY A 67 -1.06 -19.22 -26.43
C GLY A 67 -1.06 -20.10 -25.16
N SER A 68 -2.21 -20.50 -24.57
CA SER A 68 -2.22 -21.34 -23.34
C SER A 68 -3.27 -22.46 -23.39
N ALA A 69 -2.83 -23.70 -23.17
CA ALA A 69 -3.53 -24.94 -23.53
C ALA A 69 -4.54 -25.51 -22.49
N CYS A 70 -5.14 -24.70 -21.63
CA CYS A 70 -6.16 -25.19 -20.68
C CYS A 70 -7.41 -24.30 -20.71
N LEU A 71 -8.48 -24.83 -21.30
CA LEU A 71 -9.81 -24.22 -21.33
C LEU A 71 -10.65 -24.81 -20.19
N PRO A 72 -11.17 -24.00 -19.25
CA PRO A 72 -12.33 -24.38 -18.47
C PRO A 72 -13.58 -24.33 -19.35
N ASP A 73 -14.54 -25.23 -19.14
CA ASP A 73 -15.88 -25.12 -19.72
C ASP A 73 -16.64 -23.96 -19.06
N ILE A 74 -17.00 -22.94 -19.85
CA ILE A 74 -17.50 -21.62 -19.40
C ILE A 74 -19.02 -21.50 -19.61
N SER A 75 -19.78 -22.60 -19.49
CA SER A 75 -21.24 -22.53 -19.64
C SER A 75 -21.97 -21.90 -18.44
N ASP A 76 -21.37 -21.86 -17.24
CA ASP A 76 -22.06 -21.47 -15.99
C ASP A 76 -21.32 -20.43 -15.11
N PHE A 77 -20.80 -19.34 -15.68
CA PHE A 77 -20.11 -18.29 -14.89
C PHE A 77 -21.05 -17.12 -14.50
N SER A 78 -21.39 -17.03 -13.21
CA SER A 78 -22.10 -15.90 -12.57
C SER A 78 -21.23 -14.62 -12.49
N GLU A 79 -21.81 -13.41 -12.34
CA GLU A 79 -21.04 -12.16 -12.22
C GLU A 79 -19.93 -12.17 -11.14
N THR A 80 -20.15 -12.86 -10.02
CA THR A 80 -19.17 -13.06 -8.94
C THR A 80 -17.94 -13.85 -9.38
N SER A 81 -18.12 -14.83 -10.28
CA SER A 81 -17.05 -15.68 -10.77
C SER A 81 -16.12 -14.93 -11.73
N TRP A 82 -16.66 -14.00 -12.53
CA TRP A 82 -15.86 -13.10 -13.38
C TRP A 82 -14.99 -12.14 -12.56
N LYS A 83 -15.51 -11.54 -11.48
CA LYS A 83 -14.73 -10.66 -10.61
C LYS A 83 -13.51 -11.38 -10.00
N MET A 84 -13.70 -12.59 -9.48
CA MET A 84 -12.60 -13.39 -8.93
C MET A 84 -11.57 -13.75 -10.00
N TYR A 85 -12.03 -14.11 -11.20
CA TYR A 85 -11.15 -14.42 -12.32
C TYR A 85 -10.31 -13.20 -12.74
N TYR A 86 -10.92 -12.02 -12.89
CA TYR A 86 -10.20 -10.79 -13.23
C TYR A 86 -9.21 -10.37 -12.16
N GLU A 87 -9.58 -10.54 -10.90
CA GLU A 87 -8.67 -10.32 -9.80
C GLU A 87 -7.44 -11.23 -9.95
N GLY A 88 -7.65 -12.52 -10.24
CA GLY A 88 -6.58 -13.49 -10.54
C GLY A 88 -5.65 -13.04 -11.68
N LEU A 89 -6.21 -12.64 -12.82
CA LEU A 89 -5.43 -12.13 -13.96
C LEU A 89 -4.65 -10.84 -13.64
N ALA A 90 -5.29 -9.90 -12.94
CA ALA A 90 -4.66 -8.67 -12.52
C ALA A 90 -3.49 -8.94 -11.56
N MET A 91 -3.65 -9.90 -10.64
CA MET A 91 -2.56 -10.37 -9.79
C MET A 91 -1.46 -11.05 -10.60
N GLU A 92 -1.79 -11.90 -11.57
CA GLU A 92 -0.76 -12.56 -12.37
C GLU A 92 0.08 -11.57 -13.17
N GLN A 93 -0.56 -10.59 -13.79
CA GLN A 93 0.18 -9.53 -14.47
C GLN A 93 0.98 -8.66 -13.49
N HIS A 94 0.46 -8.42 -12.28
CA HIS A 94 1.21 -7.73 -11.23
C HIS A 94 2.50 -8.46 -10.88
N ARG A 95 2.41 -9.77 -10.68
CA ARG A 95 3.54 -10.64 -10.34
C ARG A 95 4.60 -10.65 -11.42
N LEU A 96 4.19 -10.88 -12.66
CA LEU A 96 5.11 -10.85 -13.81
C LEU A 96 5.79 -9.48 -13.94
N SER A 97 5.06 -8.39 -13.69
CA SER A 97 5.65 -7.04 -13.72
C SER A 97 6.68 -6.83 -12.60
N LEU A 98 6.42 -7.33 -11.39
CA LEU A 98 7.37 -7.23 -10.27
C LEU A 98 8.64 -8.06 -10.49
N ARG A 99 8.51 -9.24 -11.13
CA ARG A 99 9.61 -10.18 -11.36
C ARG A 99 10.49 -9.78 -12.54
N ASP A 100 9.87 -9.57 -13.70
CA ASP A 100 10.54 -9.46 -15.00
C ASP A 100 10.31 -8.10 -15.67
N GLY A 101 9.46 -7.25 -15.09
CA GLY A 101 9.12 -5.96 -15.66
C GLY A 101 10.27 -4.95 -15.60
N SER A 102 10.24 -4.00 -16.55
CA SER A 102 11.09 -2.83 -16.51
C SER A 102 10.70 -1.92 -15.35
N VAL A 103 11.70 -1.38 -14.65
CA VAL A 103 11.47 -0.55 -13.46
C VAL A 103 11.91 0.89 -13.72
N CYS A 104 11.04 1.84 -13.40
CA CYS A 104 11.38 3.25 -13.38
C CYS A 104 10.93 3.91 -12.07
N ILE A 105 11.63 4.96 -11.67
CA ILE A 105 11.27 5.75 -10.49
C ILE A 105 10.77 7.11 -10.95
N ASP A 106 9.57 7.45 -10.52
CA ASP A 106 9.10 8.85 -10.51
C ASP A 106 9.33 9.42 -9.12
N GLN A 107 10.03 10.55 -9.05
CA GLN A 107 10.38 11.23 -7.81
C GLN A 107 9.82 12.65 -7.82
N TRP A 108 9.22 13.06 -6.70
CA TRP A 108 8.72 14.41 -6.52
C TRP A 108 8.91 14.87 -5.08
N LYS A 109 8.90 16.19 -4.88
CA LYS A 109 8.96 16.81 -3.54
C LYS A 109 7.60 16.75 -2.88
N GLY A 110 7.52 16.01 -1.78
CA GLY A 110 6.27 15.83 -1.03
C GLY A 110 6.17 16.70 0.21
N HIS A 111 7.28 16.88 0.93
CA HIS A 111 7.30 17.59 2.22
C HIS A 111 8.45 18.59 2.28
N SER A 112 8.35 19.57 3.17
CA SER A 112 9.38 20.62 3.32
C SER A 112 10.63 20.14 4.08
N VAL A 113 10.47 19.13 4.95
CA VAL A 113 11.53 18.58 5.81
C VAL A 113 11.89 17.13 5.44
N GLY A 114 11.14 16.15 5.95
CA GLY A 114 11.46 14.74 5.82
C GLY A 114 10.23 13.87 5.95
N VAL A 115 10.03 12.94 5.02
CA VAL A 115 8.92 11.98 5.03
C VAL A 115 9.36 10.70 5.71
N HIS A 116 8.66 10.30 6.77
CA HIS A 116 9.04 9.10 7.53
C HIS A 116 8.21 7.90 7.14
N GLN A 117 6.94 8.15 6.81
CA GLN A 117 5.97 7.09 6.64
C GLN A 117 5.04 7.34 5.46
N CYS A 118 4.65 6.26 4.81
CA CYS A 118 3.67 6.25 3.73
C CYS A 118 2.72 5.06 3.86
N ARG A 119 1.47 5.27 3.47
CA ARG A 119 0.47 4.22 3.29
C ARG A 119 -0.20 4.40 1.94
N MET A 120 -0.54 3.30 1.28
CA MET A 120 -1.25 3.34 0.00
C MET A 120 -2.53 2.53 0.10
N LYS A 121 -3.65 3.12 -0.32
CA LYS A 121 -4.96 2.47 -0.36
C LYS A 121 -5.74 3.04 -1.53
N MET A 122 -6.36 2.20 -2.35
CA MET A 122 -7.24 2.63 -3.45
C MET A 122 -6.60 3.64 -4.44
N GLY A 123 -5.30 3.53 -4.68
CA GLY A 123 -4.58 4.45 -5.56
C GLY A 123 -4.34 5.85 -4.98
N LEU A 124 -4.67 6.07 -3.71
CA LEU A 124 -4.27 7.21 -2.90
C LEU A 124 -3.05 6.86 -2.07
N ILE A 125 -2.18 7.84 -1.86
CA ILE A 125 -0.97 7.71 -1.06
C ILE A 125 -1.08 8.73 0.06
N LEU A 126 -1.09 8.29 1.31
CA LEU A 126 -1.00 9.16 2.46
C LEU A 126 0.46 9.19 2.94
N THR A 127 1.02 10.38 3.07
CA THR A 127 2.38 10.59 3.57
C THR A 127 2.37 11.48 4.81
N GLY A 128 3.21 11.13 5.77
CA GLY A 128 3.42 11.90 7.00
C GLY A 128 4.87 12.31 7.14
N GLY A 129 5.08 13.59 7.42
CA GLY A 129 6.41 14.18 7.54
C GLY A 129 6.70 14.83 8.88
N ARG A 130 7.97 15.20 9.08
CA ARG A 130 8.42 16.05 10.21
C ARG A 130 7.97 17.50 10.11
N ASP A 131 7.40 17.90 8.97
CA ASP A 131 6.82 19.22 8.76
C ASP A 131 5.46 19.40 9.44
N LYS A 132 5.04 18.45 10.30
CA LYS A 132 3.77 18.45 11.04
C LYS A 132 2.55 18.52 10.10
N VAL A 133 2.70 17.96 8.91
CA VAL A 133 1.63 17.90 7.92
C VAL A 133 1.52 16.47 7.39
N MET A 134 0.29 16.04 7.18
CA MET A 134 -0.05 14.83 6.44
C MET A 134 -0.65 15.22 5.08
N ARG A 135 -0.20 14.57 4.01
CA ARG A 135 -0.66 14.88 2.63
C ARG A 135 -1.19 13.63 1.95
N ILE A 136 -2.32 13.77 1.27
CA ILE A 136 -2.88 12.74 0.40
C ILE A 136 -2.55 13.06 -1.05
N TRP A 137 -1.98 12.09 -1.75
CA TRP A 137 -1.56 12.20 -3.14
C TRP A 137 -2.32 11.23 -4.03
N SER A 138 -2.56 11.63 -5.28
CA SER A 138 -3.01 10.70 -6.31
C SER A 138 -1.84 9.92 -6.91
N SER A 139 -1.88 8.59 -6.89
CA SER A 139 -0.85 7.72 -7.51
C SER A 139 -0.80 7.77 -9.05
N LYS A 140 -1.79 8.41 -9.69
CA LYS A 140 -1.86 8.60 -11.14
C LYS A 140 -1.28 9.95 -11.57
N SER A 141 -1.68 11.01 -10.87
CA SER A 141 -1.35 12.38 -11.27
C SER A 141 -0.21 13.01 -10.47
N TYR A 142 0.19 12.42 -9.33
CA TYR A 142 1.17 12.97 -8.37
C TYR A 142 0.76 14.31 -7.76
N LYS A 143 -0.53 14.66 -7.85
CA LYS A 143 -1.06 15.87 -7.23
C LYS A 143 -1.35 15.60 -5.76
N CYS A 144 -0.98 16.57 -4.91
CA CYS A 144 -1.51 16.66 -3.57
C CYS A 144 -3.00 17.02 -3.68
N LEU A 145 -3.85 16.14 -3.17
CA LEU A 145 -5.30 16.32 -3.17
C LEU A 145 -5.75 17.03 -1.89
N GLU A 146 -5.20 16.63 -0.76
CA GLU A 146 -5.62 17.08 0.56
C GLU A 146 -4.41 17.24 1.48
N GLU A 147 -4.47 18.23 2.36
CA GLU A 147 -3.43 18.55 3.33
C GLU A 147 -4.04 18.70 4.73
N TYR A 148 -3.45 18.03 5.71
CA TYR A 148 -3.93 17.98 7.09
C TYR A 148 -2.83 18.39 8.05
N SER A 149 -3.11 19.39 8.89
CA SER A 149 -2.18 19.82 9.94
C SER A 149 -2.22 18.85 11.13
N VAL A 150 -1.03 18.40 11.52
CA VAL A 150 -0.78 17.62 12.72
C VAL A 150 -0.67 18.61 13.88
N PRO A 151 -1.35 18.39 15.02
CA PRO A 151 -1.25 19.29 16.16
C PRO A 151 0.16 19.37 16.71
N ASP A 152 0.50 20.52 17.29
CA ASP A 152 1.83 20.75 17.87
C ASP A 152 2.09 20.01 19.21
N VAL A 153 1.13 19.21 19.65
CA VAL A 153 1.21 18.48 20.92
C VAL A 153 2.24 17.32 20.85
N GLY A 154 2.68 16.93 19.66
CA GLY A 154 3.69 15.88 19.50
C GLY A 154 4.08 15.58 18.05
N HIS A 155 4.99 14.62 17.87
CA HIS A 155 5.38 14.11 16.55
C HIS A 155 4.40 13.04 16.07
N LEU A 156 4.17 13.00 14.76
CA LEU A 156 3.41 11.93 14.11
C LEU A 156 4.23 10.63 14.15
N VAL A 157 3.69 9.59 14.79
CA VAL A 157 4.33 8.29 14.94
C VAL A 157 3.90 7.33 13.84
N ASP A 158 2.59 7.10 13.72
CA ASP A 158 2.00 6.21 12.73
C ASP A 158 0.60 6.69 12.33
N PHE A 159 0.10 6.24 11.19
CA PHE A 159 -1.23 6.59 10.71
C PHE A 159 -1.85 5.51 9.83
N GLY A 160 -3.18 5.53 9.77
CA GLY A 160 -4.00 4.79 8.84
C GLY A 160 -5.12 5.67 8.28
N PHE A 161 -5.72 5.25 7.18
CA PHE A 161 -6.80 6.01 6.56
C PHE A 161 -7.76 5.11 5.80
N ASP A 162 -8.98 5.61 5.66
CA ASP A 162 -10.02 5.07 4.81
C ASP A 162 -10.50 6.15 3.82
N GLU A 163 -11.68 5.93 3.23
CA GLU A 163 -12.27 6.87 2.29
C GLU A 163 -12.74 8.16 2.97
N ASN A 164 -13.15 8.10 4.24
CA ASN A 164 -13.86 9.17 4.94
C ASN A 164 -13.01 9.89 5.99
N LYS A 165 -12.03 9.20 6.56
CA LYS A 165 -11.22 9.66 7.69
C LYS A 165 -9.79 9.15 7.67
N ILE A 166 -8.95 9.89 8.35
CA ILE A 166 -7.56 9.57 8.65
C ILE A 166 -7.47 9.44 10.17
N VAL A 167 -6.82 8.39 10.63
CA VAL A 167 -6.50 8.18 12.04
C VAL A 167 -4.99 8.22 12.18
N GLY A 168 -4.49 8.98 13.14
CA GLY A 168 -3.06 9.19 13.34
C GLY A 168 -2.70 9.20 14.81
N LEU A 169 -1.60 8.55 15.14
CA LEU A 169 -0.98 8.55 16.45
C LEU A 169 0.01 9.70 16.53
N VAL A 170 -0.29 10.69 17.39
CA VAL A 170 0.52 11.89 17.59
C VAL A 170 0.98 11.95 19.04
N GLY A 171 2.24 11.62 19.28
CA GLY A 171 2.79 11.46 20.63
C GLY A 171 2.03 10.41 21.44
N THR A 172 1.23 10.86 22.41
CA THR A 172 0.43 10.03 23.32
C THR A 172 -1.06 10.06 23.02
N ARG A 173 -1.48 10.65 21.89
CA ARG A 173 -2.90 10.82 21.53
C ARG A 173 -3.20 10.22 20.17
N VAL A 174 -4.39 9.64 20.05
CA VAL A 174 -4.98 9.28 18.75
C VAL A 174 -5.80 10.48 18.26
N CYS A 175 -5.59 10.88 17.01
CA CYS A 175 -6.29 11.98 16.36
C CYS A 175 -7.05 11.45 15.15
N ILE A 176 -8.25 11.98 14.90
CA ILE A 176 -9.06 11.68 13.73
C ILE A 176 -9.24 12.95 12.91
N TRP A 177 -8.95 12.86 11.62
CA TRP A 177 -9.26 13.90 10.64
C TRP A 177 -10.32 13.35 9.69
N ARG A 178 -11.49 14.00 9.61
CA ARG A 178 -12.51 13.67 8.61
C ARG A 178 -12.21 14.44 7.32
N ARG A 179 -12.45 13.82 6.16
CA ARG A 179 -12.22 14.48 4.86
C ARG A 179 -13.21 15.62 4.56
N HIS A 180 -14.43 15.49 5.04
CA HIS A 180 -15.53 16.42 4.80
C HIS A 180 -16.06 17.07 6.09
N GLY A 181 -15.22 17.26 7.10
CA GLY A 181 -15.68 17.85 8.35
C GLY A 181 -14.55 18.30 9.27
N GLU A 182 -14.95 18.74 10.46
CA GLU A 182 -14.00 19.18 11.47
C GLU A 182 -13.12 18.03 11.99
N ARG A 183 -11.90 18.40 12.34
CA ARG A 183 -10.95 17.52 12.99
C ARG A 183 -11.42 17.22 14.42
N SER A 184 -11.41 15.95 14.80
CA SER A 184 -11.72 15.54 16.17
C SER A 184 -10.50 14.89 16.83
N ILE A 185 -10.13 15.40 18.00
CA ILE A 185 -9.06 14.82 18.84
C ILE A 185 -9.75 13.92 19.87
N PHE A 186 -9.20 12.73 20.12
CA PHE A 186 -9.67 11.92 21.26
C PHE A 186 -9.53 12.72 22.56
N PRO A 187 -10.56 12.75 23.42
CA PRO A 187 -10.46 13.43 24.70
C PRO A 187 -9.36 12.80 25.56
N ALA A 188 -8.50 13.64 26.14
CA ALA A 188 -7.25 13.25 26.78
C ALA A 188 -7.40 12.45 28.09
N ARG A 189 -8.62 12.18 28.57
CA ARG A 189 -8.88 11.65 29.92
C ARG A 189 -9.00 10.13 30.00
N GLU A 190 -9.13 9.43 28.88
CA GLU A 190 -9.21 7.96 28.88
C GLU A 190 -8.13 7.38 27.96
N GLY A 191 -7.15 6.71 28.55
CA GLY A 191 -6.11 5.99 27.80
C GLY A 191 -4.77 6.72 27.64
N THR A 192 -4.34 7.54 28.61
CA THR A 192 -2.95 8.02 28.65
C THR A 192 -1.99 6.83 28.67
N PHE A 193 -1.20 6.67 27.62
CA PHE A 193 -0.06 5.75 27.57
C PHE A 193 1.23 6.56 27.53
N SER A 194 2.32 5.99 28.04
CA SER A 194 3.63 6.66 28.14
C SER A 194 4.11 7.14 26.78
N ARG A 195 4.12 6.23 25.80
CA ARG A 195 4.53 6.51 24.42
C ARG A 195 4.03 5.41 23.48
N GLY A 196 3.39 5.81 22.40
CA GLY A 196 2.99 4.90 21.32
C GLY A 196 4.13 4.79 20.30
N LEU A 197 4.44 3.58 19.86
CA LEU A 197 5.53 3.30 18.92
C LEU A 197 5.02 2.93 17.52
N CYS A 198 3.82 2.38 17.42
CA CYS A 198 3.20 1.98 16.16
C CYS A 198 1.67 1.97 16.27
N MET A 199 1.00 2.01 15.12
CA MET A 199 -0.47 1.96 15.08
C MET A 199 -0.98 1.21 13.85
N ARG A 200 -2.07 0.47 14.02
CA ARG A 200 -2.89 -0.04 12.91
C ARG A 200 -4.32 0.40 13.08
N TYR A 201 -4.97 0.69 11.95
CA TYR A 201 -6.33 1.18 11.92
C TYR A 201 -7.15 0.31 10.97
N ILE A 202 -8.26 -0.21 11.48
CA ILE A 202 -9.31 -0.89 10.73
C ILE A 202 -10.64 -0.42 11.30
N ASP A 203 -11.51 0.17 10.50
CA ASP A 203 -12.77 0.73 11.03
C ASP A 203 -13.59 -0.36 11.74
N PRO A 204 -13.99 -0.19 13.01
CA PRO A 204 -13.94 1.02 13.85
C PRO A 204 -12.80 1.13 14.87
N GLU A 205 -11.83 0.23 14.85
CA GLU A 205 -10.78 0.11 15.86
C GLU A 205 -9.44 0.72 15.42
N ALA A 206 -8.80 1.47 16.33
CA ALA A 206 -7.40 1.84 16.21
C ALA A 206 -6.60 1.12 17.29
N VAL A 207 -5.62 0.32 16.87
CA VAL A 207 -4.76 -0.49 17.74
C VAL A 207 -3.40 0.18 17.84
N VAL A 208 -3.00 0.54 19.05
CA VAL A 208 -1.76 1.26 19.36
C VAL A 208 -0.82 0.36 20.15
N GLY A 209 0.41 0.20 19.66
CA GLY A 209 1.47 -0.52 20.36
C GLY A 209 2.30 0.45 21.18
N CYS A 210 2.45 0.18 22.47
CA CYS A 210 3.08 1.10 23.42
C CYS A 210 4.48 0.63 23.85
N GLU A 211 5.28 1.58 24.30
CA GLU A 211 6.63 1.32 24.85
C GLU A 211 6.58 0.51 26.16
N ASP A 212 5.49 0.60 26.91
CA ASP A 212 5.23 -0.20 28.13
C ASP A 212 4.94 -1.69 27.86
N GLY A 213 4.95 -2.12 26.60
CA GLY A 213 4.64 -3.49 26.20
C GLY A 213 3.15 -3.82 26.19
N THR A 214 2.29 -2.81 26.29
CA THR A 214 0.85 -2.96 26.12
C THR A 214 0.42 -2.64 24.70
N VAL A 215 -0.64 -3.31 24.26
CA VAL A 215 -1.40 -2.94 23.07
C VAL A 215 -2.75 -2.42 23.53
N ARG A 216 -3.08 -1.21 23.11
CA ARG A 216 -4.32 -0.54 23.47
C ARG A 216 -5.21 -0.41 22.25
N ILE A 217 -6.47 -0.77 22.41
CA ILE A 217 -7.47 -0.68 21.35
C ILE A 217 -8.39 0.47 21.69
N PHE A 218 -8.57 1.35 20.73
CA PHE A 218 -9.47 2.50 20.80
C PHE A 218 -10.60 2.28 19.83
N ASP A 219 -11.83 2.43 20.30
CA ASP A 219 -13.00 2.46 19.43
C ASP A 219 -13.23 3.90 18.95
N MET A 220 -13.28 4.06 17.62
CA MET A 220 -13.42 5.34 16.95
C MET A 220 -14.81 5.96 17.11
N TYR A 221 -15.83 5.15 17.39
CA TYR A 221 -17.20 5.62 17.56
C TYR A 221 -17.48 6.08 18.99
N SER A 222 -17.19 5.24 20.00
CA SER A 222 -17.30 5.64 21.41
C SER A 222 -16.27 6.69 21.83
N ARG A 223 -15.15 6.77 21.11
CA ARG A 223 -13.99 7.60 21.42
C ARG A 223 -13.31 7.24 22.75
N GLN A 224 -13.35 5.96 23.12
CA GLN A 224 -12.77 5.45 24.36
C GLN A 224 -11.75 4.34 24.08
N CYS A 225 -10.88 4.09 25.06
CA CYS A 225 -10.02 2.91 25.05
C CYS A 225 -10.88 1.71 25.44
N SER A 226 -11.19 0.83 24.49
CA SER A 226 -12.04 -0.35 24.72
C SER A 226 -11.29 -1.43 25.48
N HIS A 227 -10.04 -1.72 25.10
CA HIS A 227 -9.26 -2.81 25.68
C HIS A 227 -7.78 -2.45 25.85
N ILE A 228 -7.16 -3.00 26.89
CA ILE A 228 -5.71 -2.92 27.15
C ILE A 228 -5.17 -4.34 27.29
N ILE A 229 -4.39 -4.78 26.32
CA ILE A 229 -3.80 -6.12 26.26
C ILE A 229 -2.32 -6.03 26.64
N ARG A 230 -1.90 -6.76 27.68
CA ARG A 230 -0.48 -6.84 28.08
C ARG A 230 0.22 -7.97 27.33
N MET A 231 1.13 -7.64 26.42
CA MET A 231 1.74 -8.64 25.52
C MET A 231 2.97 -9.34 26.12
N ARG A 232 3.34 -9.06 27.39
CA ARG A 232 4.43 -9.71 28.18
C ARG A 232 5.78 -9.84 27.46
N SER A 233 6.05 -8.98 26.49
CA SER A 233 7.08 -9.19 25.47
C SER A 233 8.08 -8.03 25.36
N GLY A 234 7.94 -6.97 26.17
CA GLY A 234 8.71 -5.73 26.05
C GLY A 234 8.06 -4.73 25.09
N PRO A 235 8.76 -3.64 24.71
CA PRO A 235 8.21 -2.56 23.88
C PRO A 235 7.65 -3.04 22.53
N VAL A 236 6.40 -2.68 22.21
CA VAL A 236 5.72 -3.10 20.98
C VAL A 236 6.09 -2.16 19.83
N THR A 237 6.99 -2.60 18.97
CA THR A 237 7.57 -1.79 17.87
C THR A 237 6.75 -1.83 16.59
N CYS A 238 5.95 -2.89 16.39
CA CYS A 238 5.15 -3.05 15.19
C CYS A 238 3.90 -3.89 15.44
N LEU A 239 2.87 -3.65 14.61
CA LEU A 239 1.56 -4.28 14.70
C LEU A 239 1.05 -4.72 13.32
N ALA A 240 0.31 -5.82 13.32
CA ALA A 240 -0.52 -6.28 12.21
C ALA A 240 -1.88 -6.77 12.75
N LEU A 241 -2.93 -6.60 11.97
CA LEU A 241 -4.29 -7.05 12.30
C LEU A 241 -4.71 -8.11 11.30
N THR A 242 -5.42 -9.13 11.79
CA THR A 242 -6.02 -10.17 10.95
C THR A 242 -7.51 -9.93 10.76
N ASP A 243 -8.10 -10.57 9.74
CA ASP A 243 -9.53 -10.45 9.43
C ASP A 243 -10.43 -10.97 10.57
N ASN A 244 -9.93 -11.91 11.36
CA ASN A 244 -10.66 -12.51 12.49
C ASN A 244 -10.46 -11.72 13.79
N GLN A 245 -10.17 -10.42 13.71
CA GLN A 245 -9.95 -9.58 14.89
C GLN A 245 -8.84 -10.11 15.82
N MET A 246 -7.80 -10.72 15.26
CA MET A 246 -6.59 -11.06 16.02
C MET A 246 -5.54 -9.98 15.80
N ILE A 247 -4.85 -9.63 16.88
CA ILE A 247 -3.75 -8.68 16.88
C ILE A 247 -2.44 -9.45 16.94
N LEU A 248 -1.54 -9.12 16.02
CA LEU A 248 -0.15 -9.56 16.03
C LEU A 248 0.74 -8.39 16.42
N SER A 249 1.59 -8.61 17.41
CA SER A 249 2.54 -7.62 17.88
C SER A 249 3.97 -8.16 17.81
N GLY A 250 4.89 -7.28 17.44
CA GLY A 250 6.32 -7.57 17.39
C GLY A 250 7.03 -6.68 18.39
N SER A 251 7.96 -7.27 19.14
CA SER A 251 8.71 -6.58 20.17
C SER A 251 10.13 -6.21 19.73
N SER A 252 10.69 -5.19 20.36
CA SER A 252 12.12 -4.88 20.28
C SER A 252 13.01 -6.00 20.82
N LEU A 253 12.47 -6.94 21.60
CA LEU A 253 13.17 -8.12 22.11
C LEU A 253 13.09 -9.33 21.15
N GLY A 254 12.47 -9.17 19.98
CA GLY A 254 12.45 -10.21 18.93
C GLY A 254 11.25 -11.17 19.01
N SER A 255 10.54 -11.21 20.13
CA SER A 255 9.33 -12.03 20.28
C SER A 255 8.15 -11.45 19.48
N ILE A 256 7.37 -12.35 18.88
CA ILE A 256 6.11 -12.03 18.20
C ILE A 256 4.98 -12.69 18.96
N THR A 257 3.99 -11.90 19.35
CA THR A 257 2.85 -12.38 20.13
C THR A 257 1.54 -12.09 19.40
N MET A 258 0.54 -12.93 19.68
CA MET A 258 -0.78 -12.88 19.09
C MET A 258 -1.81 -12.85 20.21
N ALA A 259 -2.81 -11.99 20.10
CA ALA A 259 -3.94 -11.94 21.01
C ALA A 259 -5.25 -11.75 20.24
N GLY A 260 -6.32 -12.37 20.69
CA GLY A 260 -7.67 -12.10 20.16
C GLY A 260 -8.28 -10.87 20.81
N LEU A 261 -9.08 -10.12 20.06
CA LEU A 261 -9.85 -8.98 20.57
C LEU A 261 -10.98 -9.42 21.51
N SER A 262 -11.61 -10.57 21.23
CA SER A 262 -12.79 -11.08 21.95
C SER A 262 -12.47 -12.07 23.09
N SER A 263 -11.25 -12.60 23.15
CA SER A 263 -10.86 -13.59 24.17
C SER A 263 -10.01 -12.92 25.23
N ASP A 264 -10.56 -12.81 26.43
CA ASP A 264 -9.84 -12.28 27.59
C ASP A 264 -8.56 -13.12 27.84
N GLN A 265 -7.40 -12.49 27.64
CA GLN A 265 -6.06 -12.87 28.09
C GLN A 265 -5.27 -14.01 27.42
N ARG A 266 -5.74 -14.66 26.34
CA ARG A 266 -4.89 -15.66 25.66
C ARG A 266 -3.91 -15.01 24.68
N VAL A 267 -2.74 -14.62 25.21
CA VAL A 267 -1.58 -14.22 24.41
C VAL A 267 -0.79 -15.47 24.00
N ALA A 268 -0.81 -15.82 22.73
CA ALA A 268 0.05 -16.86 22.17
C ALA A 268 1.34 -16.24 21.66
N SER A 269 2.49 -16.85 21.94
CA SER A 269 3.76 -16.46 21.32
C SER A 269 4.03 -17.34 20.11
N LEU A 270 4.41 -16.73 18.98
CA LEU A 270 5.02 -17.49 17.89
C LEU A 270 6.43 -17.83 18.34
N LYS A 271 6.75 -19.14 18.40
CA LYS A 271 8.10 -19.59 18.72
C LYS A 271 9.04 -19.13 17.61
N SER A 272 10.00 -18.28 17.96
CA SER A 272 11.13 -17.92 17.11
C SER A 272 12.41 -18.38 17.78
N THR A 273 13.23 -19.16 17.09
CA THR A 273 14.50 -19.63 17.63
C THR A 273 15.53 -18.50 17.72
N ASP A 274 15.55 -17.54 16.78
CA ASP A 274 16.58 -16.48 16.73
C ASP A 274 16.10 -15.17 16.09
N CYS A 275 15.07 -14.53 16.65
CA CYS A 275 14.66 -13.20 16.21
C CYS A 275 15.37 -12.11 17.03
N THR A 276 16.14 -11.25 16.38
CA THR A 276 16.52 -9.95 16.95
C THR A 276 15.35 -8.97 16.79
N GLY A 277 15.36 -7.85 17.52
CA GLY A 277 14.24 -6.91 17.60
C GLY A 277 13.44 -6.72 16.31
N ILE A 278 12.14 -6.99 16.35
CA ILE A 278 11.27 -6.88 15.19
C ILE A 278 10.99 -5.41 14.95
N LYS A 279 11.02 -4.96 13.69
CA LYS A 279 10.72 -3.56 13.30
C LYS A 279 9.50 -3.44 12.41
N SER A 280 9.15 -4.50 11.70
CA SER A 280 7.98 -4.50 10.84
C SER A 280 7.28 -5.86 10.86
N LEU A 281 5.96 -5.81 10.82
CA LEU A 281 5.07 -6.97 10.73
C LEU A 281 4.06 -6.76 9.61
N CYS A 282 3.74 -7.85 8.92
CA CYS A 282 2.74 -7.88 7.87
C CYS A 282 2.01 -9.22 7.86
N PHE A 283 0.67 -9.20 7.78
CA PHE A 283 -0.16 -10.39 7.71
C PHE A 283 -0.87 -10.46 6.37
N ASN A 284 -0.80 -11.60 5.69
CA ASN A 284 -1.54 -11.86 4.46
C ASN A 284 -2.79 -12.71 4.77
N PRO A 285 -4.01 -12.16 4.60
CA PRO A 285 -5.24 -12.89 4.88
C PRO A 285 -5.48 -14.06 3.92
N ARG A 286 -4.99 -13.96 2.68
CA ARG A 286 -5.25 -14.96 1.64
C ARG A 286 -4.38 -16.21 1.74
N SER A 287 -3.18 -16.09 2.29
CA SER A 287 -2.27 -17.22 2.52
C SER A 287 -2.18 -17.61 4.00
N HIS A 288 -2.78 -16.82 4.90
CA HIS A 288 -2.66 -16.94 6.36
C HIS A 288 -1.20 -16.87 6.86
N LEU A 289 -0.32 -16.24 6.07
CA LEU A 289 1.08 -16.08 6.40
C LEU A 289 1.34 -14.77 7.15
N VAL A 290 2.25 -14.82 8.11
CA VAL A 290 2.78 -13.65 8.81
C VAL A 290 4.24 -13.50 8.46
N PHE A 291 4.61 -12.28 8.11
CA PHE A 291 5.97 -11.91 7.80
C PHE A 291 6.47 -10.91 8.83
N ALA A 292 7.68 -11.14 9.35
CA ALA A 292 8.36 -10.21 10.26
C ALA A 292 9.75 -9.83 9.74
N GLY A 293 10.16 -8.60 9.99
CA GLY A 293 11.45 -8.03 9.61
C GLY A 293 12.21 -7.59 10.84
N SER A 294 13.46 -8.05 10.97
CA SER A 294 14.29 -7.86 12.16
C SER A 294 15.31 -6.72 12.01
N THR A 295 15.87 -6.31 13.14
CA THR A 295 17.03 -5.41 13.19
C THR A 295 18.31 -6.02 12.61
N SER A 296 18.44 -7.35 12.60
CA SER A 296 19.60 -8.04 12.02
C SER A 296 19.55 -8.18 10.49
N GLY A 297 18.48 -7.71 9.85
CA GLY A 297 18.28 -7.85 8.40
C GLY A 297 17.67 -9.19 7.98
N CYS A 298 17.14 -9.96 8.92
CA CYS A 298 16.43 -11.21 8.66
C CYS A 298 14.95 -10.94 8.44
N SER A 299 14.36 -11.63 7.46
CA SER A 299 12.93 -11.76 7.31
C SER A 299 12.51 -13.17 7.69
N HIS A 300 11.39 -13.28 8.37
CA HIS A 300 10.86 -14.53 8.89
C HIS A 300 9.41 -14.69 8.45
N CYS A 301 8.97 -15.94 8.27
CA CYS A 301 7.60 -16.28 7.89
C CYS A 301 7.04 -17.38 8.78
N TRP A 302 5.77 -17.24 9.16
CA TRP A 302 5.00 -18.23 9.92
C TRP A 302 3.65 -18.47 9.27
N ASP A 303 3.17 -19.72 9.32
CA ASP A 303 1.77 -20.05 9.04
C ASP A 303 0.95 -19.92 10.33
N LEU A 304 -0.02 -19.00 10.36
CA LEU A 304 -0.86 -18.80 11.53
C LEU A 304 -1.79 -19.97 11.84
N ARG A 305 -2.15 -20.79 10.85
CA ARG A 305 -3.04 -21.94 11.08
C ARG A 305 -2.34 -23.03 11.88
N THR A 306 -1.05 -23.23 11.61
CA THR A 306 -0.23 -24.26 12.25
C THR A 306 0.64 -23.70 13.38
N MET A 307 0.79 -22.37 13.46
CA MET A 307 1.68 -21.65 14.38
C MET A 307 3.15 -22.07 14.25
N LYS A 308 3.55 -22.54 13.07
CA LYS A 308 4.91 -23.01 12.78
C LYS A 308 5.68 -22.00 11.93
N PRO A 309 7.00 -21.81 12.18
CA PRO A 309 7.85 -21.07 11.25
C PRO A 309 7.98 -21.86 9.94
N LEU A 310 7.87 -21.17 8.82
CA LEU A 310 8.03 -21.75 7.48
C LEU A 310 9.45 -21.55 6.96
N TRP A 311 9.94 -20.32 6.99
CA TRP A 311 11.28 -19.98 6.52
C TRP A 311 11.84 -18.75 7.25
N GLN A 312 13.16 -18.65 7.21
CA GLN A 312 13.93 -17.52 7.68
C GLN A 312 15.01 -17.22 6.63
N THR A 313 15.00 -16.01 6.10
CA THR A 313 15.94 -15.57 5.07
C THR A 313 16.64 -14.30 5.51
N ARG A 314 17.97 -14.28 5.42
CA ARG A 314 18.73 -13.04 5.60
C ARG A 314 18.66 -12.21 4.32
N VAL A 315 17.87 -11.15 4.38
CA VAL A 315 17.56 -10.30 3.23
C VAL A 315 18.65 -9.25 2.99
N GLY A 316 19.31 -8.83 4.06
CA GLY A 316 20.45 -7.92 3.98
C GLY A 316 21.28 -7.96 5.25
N PRO A 317 22.40 -7.23 5.27
CA PRO A 317 23.25 -7.13 6.45
C PRO A 317 22.67 -6.21 7.53
N ASN A 318 21.70 -5.35 7.17
CA ASN A 318 21.22 -4.27 8.02
C ASN A 318 19.70 -4.33 8.30
N VAL A 319 19.25 -3.48 9.23
CA VAL A 319 17.86 -3.36 9.70
C VAL A 319 16.84 -3.30 8.55
N VAL A 320 15.82 -4.16 8.62
CA VAL A 320 14.61 -4.08 7.81
C VAL A 320 13.62 -3.13 8.51
N TYR A 321 13.31 -1.99 7.90
CA TYR A 321 12.38 -1.03 8.48
C TYR A 321 10.93 -1.26 8.06
N SER A 322 10.73 -1.77 6.86
CA SER A 322 9.39 -1.89 6.31
C SER A 322 9.28 -3.09 5.37
N MET A 323 8.15 -3.76 5.49
CA MET A 323 7.78 -4.90 4.66
C MET A 323 6.27 -4.86 4.42
N GLN A 324 5.87 -4.99 3.17
CA GLN A 324 4.46 -5.01 2.79
C GLN A 324 4.26 -5.91 1.57
N HIS A 325 3.04 -6.40 1.44
CA HIS A 325 2.54 -7.09 0.27
C HIS A 325 1.25 -6.39 -0.18
N LEU A 326 0.81 -6.66 -1.40
CA LEU A 326 -0.53 -6.31 -1.83
C LEU A 326 -1.50 -7.32 -1.21
N GLN A 327 -2.55 -6.88 -0.51
CA GLN A 327 -3.48 -7.75 0.25
C GLN A 327 -4.03 -8.95 -0.53
N SER A 328 -4.17 -8.80 -1.84
CA SER A 328 -4.69 -9.81 -2.75
C SER A 328 -3.61 -10.74 -3.34
N ASP A 329 -2.33 -10.37 -3.23
CA ASP A 329 -1.21 -11.14 -3.75
C ASP A 329 -0.67 -12.15 -2.74
N LYS A 330 -0.38 -13.36 -3.23
CA LYS A 330 0.14 -14.49 -2.46
C LYS A 330 1.63 -14.73 -2.70
N THR A 331 2.25 -14.10 -3.70
CA THR A 331 3.59 -14.51 -4.14
C THR A 331 4.68 -13.50 -3.83
N ALA A 332 4.43 -12.20 -3.93
CA ALA A 332 5.49 -11.21 -3.79
C ALA A 332 5.41 -10.49 -2.44
N LEU A 333 6.54 -10.43 -1.73
CA LEU A 333 6.74 -9.61 -0.54
C LEU A 333 7.79 -8.55 -0.85
N VAL A 334 7.47 -7.28 -0.59
CA VAL A 334 8.41 -6.17 -0.81
C VAL A 334 9.00 -5.74 0.51
N VAL A 335 10.33 -5.65 0.55
CA VAL A 335 11.11 -5.35 1.76
C VAL A 335 12.06 -4.19 1.49
N GLY A 336 12.20 -3.31 2.48
CA GLY A 336 13.12 -2.17 2.44
C GLY A 336 13.70 -1.88 3.83
N GLY A 337 14.95 -1.44 3.84
CA GLY A 337 15.70 -1.22 5.07
C GLY A 337 16.61 -0.01 5.04
N ILE A 338 17.47 0.08 6.05
CA ILE A 338 18.45 1.16 6.20
C ILE A 338 19.50 1.19 5.08
N ASP A 339 19.74 0.05 4.44
CA ASP A 339 20.69 -0.08 3.34
C ASP A 339 20.22 0.58 2.04
N GLY A 340 18.94 0.97 1.95
CA GLY A 340 18.36 1.69 0.82
C GLY A 340 18.06 0.82 -0.40
N VAL A 341 18.15 -0.52 -0.26
CA VAL A 341 17.87 -1.47 -1.35
C VAL A 341 16.42 -1.93 -1.26
N LEU A 342 15.68 -1.81 -2.36
CA LEU A 342 14.33 -2.35 -2.47
C LEU A 342 14.41 -3.80 -2.93
N ARG A 343 13.85 -4.73 -2.15
CA ARG A 343 13.92 -6.16 -2.43
C ARG A 343 12.54 -6.76 -2.58
N ILE A 344 12.41 -7.71 -3.49
CA ILE A 344 11.19 -8.48 -3.72
C ILE A 344 11.52 -9.95 -3.43
N LEU A 345 10.76 -10.55 -2.53
CA LEU A 345 10.91 -11.94 -2.12
C LEU A 345 9.68 -12.74 -2.51
N ASN A 346 9.88 -14.05 -2.68
CA ASN A 346 8.78 -15.00 -2.74
C ASN A 346 8.21 -15.22 -1.32
N GLN A 347 6.90 -15.05 -1.16
CA GLN A 347 6.20 -15.25 0.11
C GLN A 347 6.25 -16.69 0.62
N ASP A 348 6.20 -17.68 -0.27
CA ASP A 348 6.11 -19.09 0.11
C ASP A 348 7.49 -19.67 0.46
N THR A 349 8.53 -19.33 -0.31
CA THR A 349 9.87 -19.88 -0.13
C THR A 349 10.84 -18.97 0.61
N GLY A 350 10.53 -17.67 0.70
CA GLY A 350 11.45 -16.67 1.26
C GLY A 350 12.65 -16.37 0.37
N GLN A 351 12.68 -16.87 -0.86
CA GLN A 351 13.79 -16.62 -1.80
C GLN A 351 13.76 -15.18 -2.32
N LEU A 352 14.94 -14.59 -2.50
CA LEU A 352 15.09 -13.27 -3.09
C LEU A 352 14.83 -13.37 -4.61
N LEU A 353 13.82 -12.66 -5.11
CA LEU A 353 13.49 -12.65 -6.54
C LEU A 353 14.23 -11.54 -7.29
N SER A 354 14.31 -10.36 -6.69
CA SER A 354 14.99 -9.21 -7.28
C SER A 354 15.34 -8.15 -6.25
N SER A 355 16.42 -7.42 -6.52
CA SER A 355 16.91 -6.30 -5.72
C SER A 355 17.13 -5.09 -6.61
N TYR A 356 16.71 -3.91 -6.16
CA TYR A 356 16.75 -2.68 -6.94
C TYR A 356 17.33 -1.52 -6.16
N VAL A 357 18.11 -0.69 -6.85
CA VAL A 357 18.67 0.59 -6.35
C VAL A 357 18.44 1.67 -7.41
N MET A 358 18.31 2.93 -6.98
CA MET A 358 18.25 4.06 -7.89
C MET A 358 19.59 4.23 -8.61
N ASN A 359 19.59 4.42 -9.93
CA ASN A 359 20.79 4.84 -10.62
C ASN A 359 20.87 6.38 -10.60
N GLU A 360 22.00 6.91 -10.12
CA GLU A 360 22.28 8.35 -10.05
C GLU A 360 23.19 8.85 -11.17
N GLU A 361 23.57 8.02 -12.15
CA GLU A 361 24.39 8.47 -13.28
C GLU A 361 23.82 9.77 -13.89
N THR A 362 24.68 10.79 -13.91
CA THR A 362 24.44 12.22 -14.15
C THR A 362 23.97 12.57 -15.57
N GLY A 363 23.45 11.61 -16.32
CA GLY A 363 22.95 11.78 -17.68
C GLY A 363 21.46 12.07 -17.71
N LYS A 364 21.10 13.33 -18.00
CA LYS A 364 19.76 13.83 -18.41
C LYS A 364 18.57 13.03 -17.83
N SER A 365 18.29 13.24 -16.54
CA SER A 365 16.98 12.88 -15.98
C SER A 365 15.91 13.69 -16.71
N GLY A 366 14.96 13.02 -17.36
CA GLY A 366 13.82 13.71 -17.96
C GLY A 366 12.93 14.29 -16.87
N SER A 367 13.06 15.58 -16.61
CA SER A 367 12.16 16.34 -15.74
C SER A 367 10.91 16.68 -16.53
N ALA A 368 9.77 16.12 -16.14
CA ALA A 368 8.48 16.56 -16.67
C ALA A 368 7.93 17.64 -15.73
N GLU A 369 8.00 18.90 -16.16
CA GLU A 369 7.24 19.97 -15.51
C GLU A 369 5.75 19.72 -15.74
N LYS A 370 5.02 19.45 -14.66
CA LYS A 370 3.57 19.51 -14.67
C LYS A 370 3.17 20.78 -13.92
N ARG A 371 1.94 21.28 -14.17
CA ARG A 371 1.32 22.43 -13.47
C ARG A 371 1.38 22.39 -11.93
N TYR A 372 1.81 21.29 -11.32
CA TYR A 372 1.77 21.04 -9.87
C TYR A 372 3.12 20.59 -9.28
N GLY A 373 4.23 20.78 -10.02
CA GLY A 373 5.58 20.48 -9.56
C GLY A 373 6.42 19.71 -10.58
N ILE A 374 7.72 19.69 -10.32
CA ILE A 374 8.72 18.97 -11.13
C ILE A 374 8.70 17.49 -10.71
N ILE A 375 8.43 16.61 -11.67
CA ILE A 375 8.59 15.16 -11.49
C ILE A 375 9.87 14.75 -12.18
N GLU A 376 10.81 14.22 -11.40
CA GLU A 376 12.07 13.68 -11.90
C GLU A 376 11.91 12.19 -12.18
N LYS A 377 12.20 11.79 -13.42
CA LYS A 377 12.29 10.36 -13.77
C LYS A 377 13.72 9.88 -13.56
N LYS A 378 13.90 8.88 -12.71
CA LYS A 378 15.20 8.24 -12.46
C LYS A 378 15.18 6.81 -12.98
N ARG A 379 16.34 6.37 -13.47
CA ARG A 379 16.55 4.98 -13.89
C ARG A 379 16.82 4.11 -12.68
N VAL A 380 16.55 2.82 -12.83
CA VAL A 380 16.77 1.83 -11.79
C VAL A 380 17.86 0.87 -12.24
N ARG A 381 18.72 0.49 -11.29
CA ARG A 381 19.69 -0.59 -11.47
C ARG A 381 19.17 -1.82 -10.71
N LYS A 382 18.96 -2.92 -11.42
CA LYS A 382 18.73 -4.24 -10.81
C LYS A 382 20.09 -4.78 -10.34
N LEU A 383 20.17 -5.23 -9.10
CA LEU A 383 21.37 -5.82 -8.52
C LEU A 383 21.39 -7.32 -8.80
N SER A 384 22.57 -7.87 -9.09
CA SER A 384 22.83 -9.31 -8.99
C SER A 384 23.02 -9.72 -7.53
N GLU A 385 22.87 -11.00 -7.25
CA GLU A 385 22.89 -11.55 -5.88
C GLU A 385 24.26 -11.37 -5.20
N ASP A 386 25.36 -11.37 -5.96
CA ASP A 386 26.72 -11.34 -5.44
C ASP A 386 27.27 -9.92 -5.13
N ILE A 387 26.51 -8.86 -5.41
CA ILE A 387 27.01 -7.49 -5.25
C ILE A 387 27.14 -7.14 -3.76
N GLN A 388 28.35 -6.74 -3.37
CA GLN A 388 28.58 -6.15 -2.06
C GLN A 388 27.89 -4.78 -1.96
N ILE A 389 26.88 -4.67 -1.10
CA ILE A 389 26.05 -3.46 -0.93
C ILE A 389 26.88 -2.24 -0.53
N ASP A 390 27.99 -2.45 0.18
CA ASP A 390 28.86 -1.36 0.64
C ASP A 390 29.64 -0.68 -0.48
N SER A 391 29.84 -1.36 -1.61
CA SER A 391 30.44 -0.77 -2.82
C SER A 391 29.53 0.26 -3.50
N ILE A 392 28.22 0.23 -3.20
CA ILE A 392 27.23 1.09 -3.84
C ILE A 392 27.22 2.46 -3.16
N PRO A 393 27.32 3.59 -3.91
CA PRO A 393 27.32 4.94 -3.33
C PRO A 393 26.07 5.23 -2.49
N LYS A 394 26.24 5.77 -1.27
CA LYS A 394 25.13 6.06 -0.33
C LYS A 394 24.03 6.97 -0.93
N LEU A 395 24.41 7.89 -1.82
CA LEU A 395 23.47 8.77 -2.54
C LEU A 395 22.46 7.99 -3.39
N SER A 396 22.90 6.90 -4.01
CA SER A 396 22.04 6.02 -4.81
C SER A 396 21.11 5.13 -3.97
N ARG A 397 21.47 4.91 -2.70
CA ARG A 397 20.76 4.03 -1.76
C ARG A 397 20.35 4.75 -0.46
N PRO A 398 19.56 5.83 -0.51
CA PRO A 398 19.12 6.46 0.72
C PRO A 398 18.21 5.49 1.50
N PRO A 399 18.33 5.46 2.84
CA PRO A 399 17.56 4.55 3.70
C PRO A 399 16.06 4.58 3.38
N ILE A 400 15.45 3.40 3.24
CA ILE A 400 14.00 3.27 3.06
C ILE A 400 13.38 3.21 4.45
N THR A 401 12.72 4.29 4.89
CA THR A 401 12.10 4.36 6.22
C THR A 401 10.74 3.66 6.25
N CYS A 402 9.99 3.78 5.17
CA CYS A 402 8.70 3.11 4.99
C CYS A 402 8.44 2.88 3.51
N LEU A 403 7.77 1.78 3.20
CA LEU A 403 7.28 1.48 1.86
C LEU A 403 5.79 1.16 1.88
N ALA A 404 5.14 1.35 0.74
CA ALA A 404 3.77 0.90 0.52
C ALA A 404 3.62 0.26 -0.87
N VAL A 405 2.94 -0.88 -0.93
CA VAL A 405 2.78 -1.64 -2.18
C VAL A 405 1.39 -1.39 -2.77
N GLY A 406 1.37 -1.12 -4.07
CA GLY A 406 0.15 -1.04 -4.86
C GLY A 406 0.28 -1.88 -6.14
N MET A 407 -0.81 -1.97 -6.88
CA MET A 407 -0.83 -2.67 -8.16
C MET A 407 0.26 -2.13 -9.11
N LYS A 408 1.24 -2.99 -9.42
CA LYS A 408 2.43 -2.70 -10.27
C LYS A 408 3.27 -1.50 -9.81
N LYS A 409 3.17 -1.13 -8.53
CA LYS A 409 3.78 0.07 -7.99
C LYS A 409 4.26 -0.14 -6.56
N VAL A 410 5.37 0.48 -6.22
CA VAL A 410 5.83 0.57 -4.83
C VAL A 410 6.14 2.02 -4.53
N VAL A 411 5.61 2.55 -3.44
CA VAL A 411 5.98 3.87 -2.92
C VAL A 411 7.04 3.65 -1.86
N THR A 412 8.14 4.40 -1.92
CA THR A 412 9.12 4.45 -0.83
C THR A 412 9.26 5.86 -0.33
N THR A 413 9.42 5.96 0.98
CA THR A 413 9.81 7.18 1.67
C THR A 413 11.21 7.01 2.22
N HIS A 414 11.93 8.11 2.17
CA HIS A 414 13.29 8.24 2.64
C HIS A 414 13.27 9.42 3.60
N ASN A 415 14.17 9.46 4.58
CA ASN A 415 14.29 10.53 5.59
C ASN A 415 14.70 11.91 5.01
N GLY A 416 14.14 12.29 3.87
CA GLY A 416 14.30 13.53 3.14
C GLY A 416 12.97 13.97 2.53
N LYS A 417 13.02 15.01 1.68
CA LYS A 417 11.83 15.74 1.19
C LYS A 417 11.07 15.02 0.08
N LEU A 418 11.68 13.98 -0.49
CA LEU A 418 11.27 13.39 -1.75
C LEU A 418 10.52 12.08 -1.50
N ILE A 419 9.42 11.90 -2.23
CA ILE A 419 8.69 10.63 -2.30
C ILE A 419 9.09 9.98 -3.62
N ARG A 420 9.29 8.66 -3.59
CA ARG A 420 9.65 7.88 -4.78
C ARG A 420 8.57 6.86 -5.07
N MET A 421 8.14 6.81 -6.33
CA MET A 421 7.21 5.82 -6.86
C MET A 421 7.95 4.94 -7.86
N TRP A 422 8.20 3.70 -7.46
CA TRP A 422 8.72 2.64 -8.31
C TRP A 422 7.56 2.08 -9.12
N LYS A 423 7.67 2.14 -10.45
CA LYS A 423 6.71 1.57 -11.38
C LYS A 423 7.31 0.36 -12.03
N PHE A 424 6.54 -0.72 -12.06
CA PHE A 424 6.89 -1.97 -12.68
C PHE A 424 6.03 -2.12 -13.93
N ASN A 425 6.63 -1.88 -15.09
CA ASN A 425 5.94 -1.97 -16.38
C ASN A 425 6.32 -3.28 -17.05
N LYS A 426 5.36 -3.87 -17.78
CA LYS A 426 5.60 -5.08 -18.56
C LYS A 426 6.40 -4.79 -19.82
#